data_AF-W8BJ18-F1
#
_entry.id   AF-W8BJ18-F1
#
_cell.length_a   1.000
_cell.length_b   1.000
_cell.length_c   1.000
_cell.angle_alpha   90.00
_cell.angle_beta   90.00
_cell.angle_gamma   90.00
#
_symmetry.space_group_name_H-M   'P 1'
#
loop_
_entity.id
_entity.type
_entity.pdbx_description
1 polymer ?
#
loop_
_entity_poly.entity_id
_entity_poly.type
_entity_poly.pdbx_seq_one_letter_code
_entity_poly.pdbx_strand_id
1 'polypeptide(L)'
;LTILRTIRQLREMGKIHKLSKYVEEVMGDYVVLKTHRVMPWKFEFLNEVYNTLALAYTDRYINPTELYPAIESKKTLLQLLRVPTDKNKDRAVTFVFGDKSTYQEPDATDYTMIAYKKYLARLEKRIYFAKYSIEKCYLLHEIARSHLGQSRFDECCSVARKAIEESKNCNSNIWRFLATILICKSHAILHKVERAKEILDEAYAVAQALNSKALLTFVDNCRHVNDAELSLKKRSQSMESVRKRRSKVSLDSDRNSQNSQHSIDTVGSGQEI
;
A
#
# COMPACT_ATOMS: atom_id res chain seq x y z
N LEU A 1 -9.03 -33.11 -12.17
CA LEU A 1 -10.36 -32.49 -12.43
C LEU A 1 -11.04 -31.98 -11.16
N THR A 2 -10.97 -32.69 -10.02
CA THR A 2 -11.54 -32.25 -8.73
C THR A 2 -10.94 -30.93 -8.22
N ILE A 3 -9.62 -30.76 -8.29
CA ILE A 3 -8.92 -29.55 -7.80
C ILE A 3 -9.43 -28.26 -8.45
N LEU A 4 -9.52 -28.21 -9.79
CA LEU A 4 -10.00 -27.01 -10.51
C LEU A 4 -11.46 -26.70 -10.18
N ARG A 5 -12.30 -27.73 -10.01
CA ARG A 5 -13.69 -27.55 -9.59
C ARG A 5 -13.77 -26.91 -8.21
N THR A 6 -12.96 -27.39 -7.26
CA THR A 6 -12.89 -26.83 -5.91
C THR A 6 -12.41 -25.37 -5.93
N ILE A 7 -11.40 -25.04 -6.75
CA ILE A 7 -10.92 -23.65 -6.91
C ILE A 7 -12.03 -22.73 -7.43
N ARG A 8 -12.75 -23.17 -8.47
CA ARG A 8 -13.87 -22.40 -9.04
C ARG A 8 -15.00 -22.20 -8.03
N GLN A 9 -15.38 -23.25 -7.31
CA GLN A 9 -16.37 -23.17 -6.23
C GLN A 9 -15.93 -22.19 -5.12
N LEU A 10 -14.68 -22.25 -4.68
CA LEU A 10 -14.17 -21.32 -3.65
C LEU A 10 -14.17 -19.86 -4.12
N ARG A 11 -13.94 -19.61 -5.42
CA ARG A 11 -14.07 -18.28 -6.02
C ARG A 11 -15.52 -17.81 -6.03
N GLU A 12 -16.45 -18.65 -6.49
CA GLU A 12 -17.90 -18.35 -6.49
C GLU A 12 -18.43 -18.03 -5.08
N MET A 13 -17.94 -18.76 -4.06
CA MET A 13 -18.29 -18.51 -2.66
C MET A 13 -17.64 -17.25 -2.06
N GLY A 14 -16.77 -16.54 -2.80
CA GLY A 14 -16.06 -15.34 -2.30
C GLY A 14 -15.06 -15.61 -1.16
N LYS A 15 -14.72 -16.87 -0.87
CA LYS A 15 -13.85 -17.25 0.26
C LYS A 15 -12.36 -17.16 -0.10
N ILE A 16 -11.89 -15.94 -0.37
CA ILE A 16 -10.58 -15.71 -1.01
C ILE A 16 -9.41 -16.13 -0.11
N HIS A 17 -9.52 -16.01 1.21
CA HIS A 17 -8.45 -16.48 2.11
C HIS A 17 -8.28 -18.00 2.06
N LYS A 18 -9.40 -18.74 2.06
CA LYS A 18 -9.38 -20.21 1.92
C LYS A 18 -8.88 -20.61 0.53
N LEU A 19 -9.30 -19.89 -0.51
CA LEU A 19 -8.83 -20.11 -1.88
C LEU A 19 -7.31 -19.93 -2.01
N SER A 20 -6.77 -18.82 -1.52
CA SER A 20 -5.33 -18.54 -1.59
C SER A 20 -4.51 -19.61 -0.85
N LYS A 21 -4.95 -20.01 0.35
CA LYS A 21 -4.31 -21.09 1.12
C LYS A 21 -4.36 -22.43 0.37
N TYR A 22 -5.52 -22.80 -0.18
CA TYR A 22 -5.67 -24.04 -0.93
C TYR A 22 -4.80 -24.07 -2.19
N VAL A 23 -4.74 -22.95 -2.93
CA VAL A 23 -3.85 -22.82 -4.09
C VAL A 23 -2.39 -22.91 -3.65
N GLU A 24 -2.01 -22.32 -2.52
CA GLU A 24 -0.64 -22.40 -2.03
C GLU A 24 -0.23 -23.84 -1.70
N GLU A 25 -1.09 -24.60 -1.02
CA GLU A 25 -0.88 -26.03 -0.70
C GLU A 25 -0.81 -26.90 -1.95
N VAL A 26 -1.80 -26.78 -2.86
CA VAL A 26 -1.83 -27.57 -4.10
C VAL A 26 -0.62 -27.26 -4.97
N MET A 27 -0.33 -25.99 -5.19
CA MET A 27 0.76 -25.59 -6.07
C MET A 27 2.12 -25.84 -5.42
N GLY A 28 2.23 -25.65 -4.10
CA GLY A 28 3.48 -25.81 -3.35
C GLY A 28 3.86 -27.25 -3.06
N ASP A 29 2.91 -28.14 -2.79
CA ASP A 29 3.18 -29.51 -2.34
C ASP A 29 2.88 -30.54 -3.43
N TYR A 30 1.81 -30.36 -4.20
CA TYR A 30 1.42 -31.34 -5.21
C TYR A 30 2.08 -31.06 -6.57
N VAL A 31 1.92 -29.86 -7.12
CA VAL A 31 2.31 -29.54 -8.50
C VAL A 31 3.83 -29.38 -8.67
N VAL A 32 4.52 -28.89 -7.65
CA VAL A 32 6.00 -28.76 -7.66
C VAL A 32 6.67 -30.13 -7.86
N LEU A 33 6.14 -31.20 -7.26
CA LEU A 33 6.71 -32.55 -7.37
C LEU A 33 6.47 -33.22 -8.73
N LYS A 34 5.50 -32.74 -9.51
CA LYS A 34 5.14 -33.36 -10.80
C LYS A 34 6.02 -32.84 -11.93
N THR A 35 6.68 -33.74 -12.64
CA THR A 35 7.42 -33.42 -13.86
C THR A 35 6.49 -33.37 -15.07
N HIS A 36 6.96 -32.79 -16.18
CA HIS A 36 6.19 -32.73 -17.44
C HIS A 36 5.81 -34.12 -17.97
N ARG A 37 6.62 -35.15 -17.68
CA ARG A 37 6.31 -36.54 -18.05
C ARG A 37 5.06 -37.07 -17.34
N VAL A 38 4.83 -36.64 -16.10
CA VAL A 38 3.69 -37.06 -15.27
C VAL A 38 2.48 -36.14 -15.47
N MET A 39 2.72 -34.86 -15.80
CA MET A 39 1.69 -33.87 -16.08
C MET A 39 2.04 -33.10 -17.36
N PRO A 40 1.67 -33.62 -18.54
CA PRO A 40 1.93 -32.94 -19.82
C PRO A 40 1.21 -31.59 -19.92
N TRP A 41 0.02 -31.49 -19.30
CA TRP A 41 -0.85 -30.31 -19.30
C TRP A 41 -0.52 -29.34 -18.14
N LYS A 42 0.73 -29.35 -17.66
CA LYS A 42 1.12 -28.63 -16.45
C LYS A 42 1.02 -27.13 -16.64
N PHE A 43 1.36 -26.64 -17.83
CA PHE A 43 1.34 -25.21 -18.13
C PHE A 43 -0.08 -24.65 -18.18
N GLU A 44 -0.98 -25.34 -18.86
CA GLU A 44 -2.40 -24.99 -18.94
C GLU A 44 -3.03 -25.00 -17.55
N PHE A 45 -2.71 -26.02 -16.75
CA PHE A 45 -3.16 -26.10 -15.36
C PHE A 45 -2.64 -24.93 -14.51
N LEU A 46 -1.35 -24.61 -14.61
CA LEU A 46 -0.74 -23.46 -13.91
C LEU A 46 -1.44 -22.15 -14.28
N ASN A 47 -1.64 -21.89 -15.57
CA ASN A 47 -2.31 -20.70 -16.05
C ASN A 47 -3.75 -20.61 -15.54
N GLU A 48 -4.51 -21.69 -15.65
CA GLU A 48 -5.90 -21.70 -15.19
C GLU A 48 -6.01 -21.41 -13.69
N VAL A 49 -5.17 -22.05 -12.88
CA VAL A 49 -5.16 -21.86 -11.42
C VAL A 49 -4.79 -20.42 -11.05
N TYR A 50 -3.67 -19.91 -11.59
CA TYR A 50 -3.20 -18.58 -11.23
C TYR A 50 -4.08 -17.47 -11.78
N ASN A 51 -4.61 -17.59 -12.99
CA ASN A 51 -5.55 -16.60 -13.52
C ASN A 51 -6.88 -16.62 -12.75
N THR A 52 -7.39 -17.80 -12.36
CA THR A 52 -8.59 -17.88 -11.52
C THR A 52 -8.37 -17.23 -10.15
N LEU A 53 -7.20 -17.43 -9.54
CA LEU A 53 -6.84 -16.77 -8.29
C LEU A 53 -6.71 -15.25 -8.46
N ALA A 54 -6.09 -14.79 -9.54
CA ALA A 54 -5.94 -13.37 -9.85
C ALA A 54 -7.31 -12.70 -10.01
N LEU A 55 -8.22 -13.34 -10.73
CA LEU A 55 -9.61 -12.89 -10.86
C LEU A 55 -10.31 -12.80 -9.49
N ALA A 56 -10.16 -13.82 -8.65
CA ALA A 56 -10.69 -13.79 -7.29
C ALA A 56 -10.13 -12.64 -6.44
N TYR A 57 -8.86 -12.25 -6.65
CA TYR A 57 -8.31 -11.07 -6.01
C TYR A 57 -8.90 -9.76 -6.55
N THR A 58 -9.17 -9.68 -7.86
CA THR A 58 -9.81 -8.50 -8.46
C THR A 58 -11.28 -8.38 -8.09
N ASP A 59 -11.98 -9.48 -7.85
CA ASP A 59 -13.40 -9.50 -7.44
C ASP A 59 -13.62 -8.69 -6.13
N ARG A 60 -12.57 -8.55 -5.30
CA ARG A 60 -12.57 -7.67 -4.12
C ARG A 60 -12.76 -6.19 -4.46
N TYR A 61 -12.40 -5.74 -5.65
CA TYR A 61 -12.51 -4.33 -6.02
C TYR A 61 -13.77 -4.06 -6.85
N ILE A 62 -14.36 -5.10 -7.44
CA ILE A 62 -15.52 -5.01 -8.34
C ILE A 62 -16.84 -4.89 -7.57
N ASN A 63 -17.00 -5.61 -6.44
CA ASN A 63 -18.25 -5.63 -5.67
C ASN A 63 -18.20 -4.61 -4.52
N PRO A 64 -18.85 -3.45 -4.65
CA PRO A 64 -18.87 -2.44 -3.61
C PRO A 64 -19.95 -2.78 -2.55
N THR A 65 -20.86 -3.72 -2.82
CA THR A 65 -22.17 -3.80 -2.18
C THR A 65 -22.20 -4.06 -0.67
N GLU A 66 -21.21 -4.69 -0.05
CA GLU A 66 -21.33 -5.12 1.36
C GLU A 66 -20.73 -4.17 2.41
N LEU A 67 -20.10 -3.05 2.04
CA LEU A 67 -19.35 -2.24 3.02
C LEU A 67 -19.54 -0.72 2.90
N TYR A 68 -20.67 -0.26 2.34
CA TYR A 68 -21.04 1.15 2.42
C TYR A 68 -22.22 1.37 3.38
N PRO A 69 -22.05 1.22 4.71
CA PRO A 69 -22.78 2.13 5.57
C PRO A 69 -22.26 3.54 5.30
N ALA A 70 -23.18 4.41 4.93
CA ALA A 70 -22.99 5.84 4.80
C ALA A 70 -22.26 6.41 6.03
N ILE A 71 -20.96 6.72 5.88
CA ILE A 71 -20.27 7.69 6.75
C ILE A 71 -19.67 8.74 5.83
N GLU A 72 -20.52 9.73 5.58
CA GLU A 72 -20.47 10.78 4.60
C GLU A 72 -19.53 11.93 5.00
N SER A 73 -18.27 11.67 5.35
CA SER A 73 -17.35 12.81 5.52
C SER A 73 -15.87 12.63 5.21
N LYS A 74 -15.25 11.45 5.27
CA LYS A 74 -13.86 11.25 4.79
C LYS A 74 -13.62 9.81 4.35
N LYS A 75 -13.98 9.47 3.11
CA LYS A 75 -13.50 8.22 2.48
C LYS A 75 -11.99 8.34 2.34
N THR A 76 -11.23 7.62 3.16
CA THR A 76 -9.76 7.61 3.05
C THR A 76 -9.37 6.66 1.92
N LEU A 77 -8.30 6.99 1.19
CA LEU A 77 -7.75 6.12 0.14
C LEU A 77 -7.46 4.70 0.66
N LEU A 78 -7.07 4.58 1.93
CA LEU A 78 -6.85 3.30 2.63
C LEU A 78 -8.09 2.41 2.69
N GLN A 79 -9.26 2.99 2.95
CA GLN A 79 -10.52 2.26 3.00
C GLN A 79 -10.93 1.74 1.62
N LEU A 80 -10.79 2.55 0.57
CA LEU A 80 -11.05 2.13 -0.81
C LEU A 80 -10.11 1.00 -1.24
N LEU A 81 -8.82 1.10 -0.88
CA LEU A 81 -7.83 0.06 -1.17
C LEU A 81 -7.97 -1.19 -0.29
N ARG A 82 -8.97 -1.25 0.61
CA ARG A 82 -9.19 -2.34 1.58
C ARG A 82 -7.93 -2.68 2.38
N VAL A 83 -7.21 -1.65 2.82
CA VAL A 83 -6.08 -1.82 3.75
C VAL A 83 -6.65 -1.93 5.18
N PRO A 84 -6.29 -2.96 5.97
CA PRO A 84 -6.72 -3.04 7.36
C PRO A 84 -6.13 -1.87 8.16
N THR A 85 -6.97 -0.93 8.60
CA THR A 85 -6.55 0.24 9.39
C THR A 85 -6.41 -0.04 10.87
N ASP A 86 -7.01 -1.12 11.39
CA ASP A 86 -7.06 -1.41 12.84
C ASP A 86 -5.72 -1.85 13.43
N LYS A 87 -4.88 -2.55 12.66
CA LYS A 87 -3.60 -3.09 13.14
C LYS A 87 -2.60 -2.00 13.58
N ASN A 88 -2.78 -0.76 13.14
CA ASN A 88 -1.92 0.35 13.56
C ASN A 88 -2.34 0.93 14.91
N LYS A 89 -3.58 0.71 15.37
CA LYS A 89 -4.02 1.14 16.72
C LYS A 89 -3.45 0.24 17.80
N ASP A 90 -3.38 -1.07 17.57
CA ASP A 90 -2.85 -2.04 18.54
C ASP A 90 -1.36 -1.86 18.85
N ARG A 91 -0.61 -1.17 17.98
CA ARG A 91 0.80 -0.81 18.21
C ARG A 91 0.99 0.53 18.92
N ALA A 92 -0.05 1.34 19.01
CA ALA A 92 -0.05 2.55 19.81
C ALA A 92 -0.46 2.19 21.25
N VAL A 93 0.27 1.26 21.87
CA VAL A 93 0.18 1.06 23.31
C VAL A 93 0.74 2.33 23.93
N THR A 94 -0.14 3.18 24.47
CA THR A 94 0.27 4.30 25.33
C THR A 94 1.04 3.73 26.50
N PHE A 95 2.36 3.85 26.46
CA PHE A 95 3.22 3.48 27.58
C PHE A 95 2.87 4.36 28.79
N VAL A 96 2.18 3.78 29.76
CA VAL A 96 1.95 4.42 31.06
C VAL A 96 3.04 3.94 32.00
N PHE A 97 3.90 4.86 32.44
CA PHE A 97 4.97 4.55 33.38
C PHE A 97 4.37 4.10 34.72
N GLY A 98 4.69 2.87 35.14
CA GLY A 98 4.25 2.30 36.43
C GLY A 98 3.21 1.17 36.35
N ASP A 99 2.59 0.94 35.18
CA ASP A 99 1.66 -0.18 34.99
C ASP A 99 2.36 -1.41 34.40
N LYS A 100 2.50 -2.46 35.22
CA LYS A 100 3.16 -3.72 34.86
C LYS A 100 2.48 -4.45 33.69
N SER A 101 1.21 -4.17 33.40
CA SER A 101 0.47 -4.77 32.29
C SER A 101 0.85 -4.23 30.90
N THR A 102 1.60 -3.11 30.85
CA THR A 102 2.04 -2.46 29.60
C THR A 102 3.44 -2.89 29.15
N TYR A 103 4.17 -3.61 30.01
CA TYR A 103 5.49 -4.13 29.70
C TYR A 103 5.34 -5.43 28.90
N GLN A 104 5.59 -5.37 27.60
CA GLN A 104 5.88 -6.59 26.85
C GLN A 104 7.24 -7.12 27.33
N GLU A 105 7.28 -8.37 27.79
CA GLU A 105 8.53 -9.04 28.13
C GLU A 105 9.43 -9.06 26.87
N PRO A 106 10.66 -8.54 26.95
CA PRO A 106 11.54 -8.42 25.78
C PRO A 106 11.92 -9.78 25.14
N ASP A 107 11.69 -10.89 25.85
CA ASP A 107 11.94 -12.26 25.40
C ASP A 107 10.68 -13.02 24.93
N ALA A 108 9.52 -12.37 24.87
CA ALA A 108 8.32 -13.00 24.34
C ALA A 108 8.51 -13.35 22.86
N THR A 109 8.43 -14.64 22.53
CA THR A 109 8.60 -15.13 21.17
C THR A 109 7.48 -14.63 20.25
N ASP A 110 7.83 -13.81 19.26
CA ASP A 110 6.87 -13.34 18.27
C ASP A 110 6.56 -14.44 17.23
N TYR A 111 5.58 -15.28 17.57
CA TYR A 111 5.07 -16.33 16.68
C TYR A 111 4.59 -15.80 15.33
N THR A 112 4.15 -14.54 15.24
CA THR A 112 3.69 -13.93 13.98
C THR A 112 4.86 -13.66 13.05
N MET A 113 5.98 -13.18 13.59
CA MET A 113 7.21 -12.95 12.85
C MET A 113 7.89 -14.27 12.45
N ILE A 114 7.84 -15.30 13.31
CA ILE A 114 8.34 -16.64 12.97
C ILE A 114 7.53 -17.23 11.81
N ALA A 115 6.19 -17.20 11.90
CA ALA A 115 5.31 -17.69 10.84
C ALA A 115 5.53 -16.93 9.51
N TYR A 116 5.69 -15.61 9.58
CA TYR A 116 6.02 -14.78 8.42
C TYR A 116 7.34 -15.19 7.77
N LYS A 117 8.43 -15.31 8.54
CA LYS A 117 9.74 -15.71 8.02
C LYS A 117 9.70 -17.09 7.38
N LYS A 118 9.00 -18.06 8.02
CA LYS A 118 8.84 -19.41 7.47
C LYS A 118 8.07 -19.40 6.15
N TYR A 119 6.98 -18.62 6.08
CA TYR A 119 6.19 -18.48 4.87
C TYR A 119 6.99 -17.82 3.74
N LEU A 120 7.72 -16.74 4.04
CA LEU A 120 8.57 -16.04 3.09
C LEU A 120 9.65 -16.96 2.52
N ALA A 121 10.38 -17.68 3.38
CA ALA A 121 11.41 -18.63 2.96
C ALA A 121 10.85 -19.73 2.05
N ARG A 122 9.61 -20.20 2.29
CA ARG A 122 8.93 -21.16 1.42
C ARG A 122 8.71 -20.58 0.03
N LEU A 123 8.21 -19.35 -0.08
CA LEU A 123 7.95 -18.69 -1.36
C LEU A 123 9.25 -18.38 -2.11
N GLU A 124 10.28 -17.90 -1.42
CA GLU A 124 11.61 -17.62 -1.98
C GLU A 124 12.31 -18.88 -2.51
N LYS A 125 12.17 -20.01 -1.81
CA LYS A 125 12.65 -21.29 -2.32
C LYS A 125 11.91 -21.69 -3.59
N ARG A 126 10.59 -21.49 -3.63
CA ARG A 126 9.76 -21.86 -4.79
C ARG A 126 10.07 -21.02 -6.03
N ILE A 127 10.27 -19.71 -5.86
CA ILE A 127 10.54 -18.83 -7.01
C ILE A 127 11.87 -19.18 -7.70
N TYR A 128 12.87 -19.64 -6.96
CA TYR A 128 14.14 -20.11 -7.52
C TYR A 128 13.96 -21.27 -8.52
N PHE A 129 13.00 -22.17 -8.25
CA PHE A 129 12.71 -23.32 -9.11
C PHE A 129 11.56 -23.08 -10.10
N ALA A 130 10.89 -21.93 -10.03
CA ALA A 130 9.77 -21.59 -10.89
C ALA A 130 10.25 -21.35 -12.33
N LYS A 131 9.79 -22.19 -13.26
CA LYS A 131 10.17 -22.10 -14.68
C LYS A 131 9.28 -21.14 -15.47
N TYR A 132 8.02 -21.00 -15.07
CA TYR A 132 7.02 -20.24 -15.81
C TYR A 132 6.84 -18.84 -15.24
N SER A 133 6.81 -17.82 -16.09
CA SER A 133 6.64 -16.42 -15.65
C SER A 133 5.32 -16.19 -14.89
N ILE A 134 4.23 -16.87 -15.26
CA ILE A 134 2.95 -16.77 -14.53
C ILE A 134 3.07 -17.22 -13.06
N GLU A 135 3.86 -18.27 -12.80
CA GLU A 135 4.13 -18.76 -11.46
C GLU A 135 5.01 -17.77 -10.69
N LYS A 136 6.04 -17.22 -11.35
CA LYS A 136 6.89 -16.17 -10.77
C LYS A 136 6.08 -14.94 -10.40
N CYS A 137 5.15 -14.48 -11.26
CA CYS A 137 4.24 -13.37 -10.96
C CYS A 137 3.43 -13.61 -9.69
N TYR A 138 2.80 -14.78 -9.58
CA TYR A 138 2.05 -15.18 -8.40
C TYR A 138 2.93 -15.16 -7.14
N LEU A 139 4.11 -15.80 -7.21
CA LEU A 139 5.02 -15.90 -6.06
C LEU A 139 5.52 -14.51 -5.62
N LEU A 140 5.94 -13.66 -6.56
CA LEU A 140 6.35 -12.29 -6.26
C LEU A 140 5.20 -11.47 -5.67
N HIS A 141 3.99 -11.62 -6.20
CA HIS A 141 2.81 -10.95 -5.65
C HIS A 141 2.52 -11.39 -4.19
N GLU A 142 2.57 -12.69 -3.88
CA GLU A 142 2.35 -13.19 -2.51
C GLU A 142 3.48 -12.76 -1.54
N ILE A 143 4.73 -12.70 -2.01
CA ILE A 143 5.85 -12.15 -1.24
C ILE A 143 5.59 -10.67 -0.94
N ALA A 144 5.27 -9.86 -1.95
CA ALA A 144 4.96 -8.44 -1.77
C ALA A 144 3.77 -8.21 -0.82
N ARG A 145 2.72 -9.03 -0.95
CA ARG A 145 1.55 -9.02 -0.06
C ARG A 145 1.95 -9.34 1.39
N SER A 146 2.90 -10.26 1.59
CA SER A 146 3.41 -10.60 2.91
C SER A 146 4.21 -9.46 3.53
N HIS A 147 5.08 -8.79 2.75
CA HIS A 147 5.80 -7.60 3.20
C HIS A 147 4.84 -6.46 3.58
N LEU A 148 3.79 -6.25 2.79
CA LEU A 148 2.74 -5.27 3.11
C LEU A 148 2.08 -5.57 4.46
N GLY A 149 1.81 -6.85 4.75
CA GLY A 149 1.21 -7.29 6.02
C GLY A 149 2.12 -7.10 7.24
N GLN A 150 3.44 -7.05 7.04
CA GLN A 150 4.45 -6.83 8.09
C GLN A 150 4.97 -5.38 8.14
N SER A 151 4.30 -4.44 7.46
CA SER A 151 4.68 -3.04 7.38
C SER A 151 6.07 -2.78 6.76
N ARG A 152 6.56 -3.71 5.92
CA ARG A 152 7.82 -3.58 5.16
C ARG A 152 7.54 -2.98 3.78
N PHE A 153 7.21 -1.70 3.76
CA PHE A 153 6.65 -1.04 2.56
C PHE A 153 7.64 -0.89 1.39
N ASP A 154 8.92 -0.64 1.67
CA ASP A 154 9.92 -0.48 0.61
C ASP A 154 10.25 -1.82 -0.06
N GLU A 155 10.38 -2.89 0.75
CA GLU A 155 10.52 -4.26 0.27
C GLU A 155 9.30 -4.68 -0.56
N CYS A 156 8.08 -4.40 -0.07
CA CYS A 156 6.83 -4.61 -0.81
C CYS A 156 6.87 -3.94 -2.20
N CYS A 157 7.26 -2.66 -2.27
CA CYS A 157 7.33 -1.93 -3.54
C CYS A 157 8.41 -2.51 -4.48
N SER A 158 9.57 -2.89 -3.95
CA SER A 158 10.65 -3.50 -4.73
C SER A 158 10.21 -4.82 -5.36
N VAL A 159 9.62 -5.71 -4.56
CA VAL A 159 9.15 -7.02 -5.04
C VAL A 159 7.95 -6.86 -5.98
N ALA A 160 7.01 -5.95 -5.70
CA ALA A 160 5.87 -5.71 -6.58
C ALA A 160 6.30 -5.20 -7.97
N ARG A 161 7.34 -4.36 -8.08
CA ARG A 161 7.89 -3.96 -9.39
C ARG A 161 8.48 -5.14 -10.16
N LYS A 162 9.15 -6.08 -9.48
CA LYS A 162 9.59 -7.34 -10.11
C LYS A 162 8.41 -8.15 -10.63
N ALA A 163 7.30 -8.20 -9.86
CA ALA A 163 6.07 -8.87 -10.30
C ALA A 163 5.46 -8.21 -11.55
N ILE A 164 5.51 -6.88 -11.65
CA ILE A 164 5.09 -6.11 -12.84
C ILE A 164 5.94 -6.52 -14.05
N GLU A 165 7.25 -6.66 -13.90
CA GLU A 165 8.11 -7.05 -15.01
C GLU A 165 7.84 -8.48 -15.49
N GLU A 166 7.71 -9.45 -14.58
CA GLU A 166 7.30 -10.81 -14.94
C GLU A 166 5.89 -10.86 -15.54
N SER A 167 5.00 -9.94 -15.16
CA SER A 167 3.64 -9.89 -15.70
C SER A 167 3.63 -9.50 -17.18
N LYS A 168 4.61 -8.71 -17.62
CA LYS A 168 4.84 -8.41 -19.04
C LYS A 168 5.34 -9.65 -19.77
N ASN A 169 6.25 -10.42 -19.18
CA ASN A 169 6.77 -11.65 -19.79
C ASN A 169 5.66 -12.70 -20.07
N CYS A 170 4.66 -12.78 -19.19
CA CYS A 170 3.50 -13.66 -19.38
C CYS A 170 2.28 -12.97 -20.00
N ASN A 171 2.39 -11.71 -20.42
CA ASN A 171 1.30 -10.90 -20.98
C ASN A 171 0.02 -10.87 -20.11
N SER A 172 0.17 -10.95 -18.78
CA SER A 172 -0.97 -10.95 -17.86
C SER A 172 -1.22 -9.58 -17.25
N ASN A 173 -2.14 -8.82 -17.87
CA ASN A 173 -2.55 -7.51 -17.37
C ASN A 173 -3.23 -7.58 -15.99
N ILE A 174 -3.84 -8.71 -15.63
CA ILE A 174 -4.51 -8.89 -14.33
C ILE A 174 -3.45 -8.91 -13.21
N TRP A 175 -2.38 -9.69 -13.39
CA TRP A 175 -1.28 -9.72 -12.43
C TRP A 175 -0.54 -8.39 -12.37
N ARG A 176 -0.37 -7.73 -13.53
CA ARG A 176 0.17 -6.36 -13.57
C ARG A 176 -0.66 -5.42 -12.70
N PHE A 177 -1.98 -5.42 -12.89
CA PHE A 177 -2.90 -4.58 -12.12
C PHE A 177 -2.79 -4.85 -10.61
N LEU A 178 -2.83 -6.12 -10.21
CA LEU A 178 -2.73 -6.51 -8.81
C LEU A 178 -1.42 -6.05 -8.16
N ALA A 179 -0.29 -6.19 -8.85
CA ALA A 179 1.01 -5.72 -8.37
C ALA A 179 1.09 -4.19 -8.27
N THR A 180 0.57 -3.45 -9.26
CA THR A 180 0.48 -1.99 -9.21
C THR A 180 -0.37 -1.52 -8.02
N ILE A 181 -1.48 -2.18 -7.75
CA ILE A 181 -2.34 -1.89 -6.59
C ILE A 181 -1.62 -2.15 -5.26
N LEU A 182 -0.73 -3.15 -5.15
CA LEU A 182 0.07 -3.34 -3.93
C LEU A 182 1.04 -2.18 -3.67
N ILE A 183 1.66 -1.62 -4.73
CA ILE A 183 2.50 -0.42 -4.63
C ILE A 183 1.64 0.77 -4.17
N CYS A 184 0.46 0.94 -4.77
CA CYS A 184 -0.47 1.99 -4.39
C CYS A 184 -0.84 1.92 -2.90
N LYS A 185 -1.14 0.71 -2.39
CA LYS A 185 -1.40 0.48 -0.95
C LYS A 185 -0.24 0.92 -0.07
N SER A 186 0.99 0.53 -0.42
CA SER A 186 2.18 0.94 0.32
C SER A 186 2.36 2.47 0.36
N HIS A 187 2.12 3.16 -0.76
CA HIS A 187 2.21 4.63 -0.82
C HIS A 187 1.08 5.34 -0.07
N ALA A 188 -0.14 4.79 -0.12
CA ALA A 188 -1.28 5.30 0.63
C ALA A 188 -1.04 5.20 2.15
N ILE A 189 -0.50 4.08 2.63
CA ILE A 189 -0.20 3.89 4.07
C ILE A 189 0.87 4.87 4.56
N LEU A 190 1.85 5.18 3.70
CA LEU A 190 2.92 6.11 4.01
C LEU A 190 2.55 7.59 3.75
N HIS A 191 1.28 7.90 3.41
CA HIS A 191 0.81 9.25 3.06
C HIS A 191 1.66 9.94 1.97
N LYS A 192 2.20 9.14 1.05
CA LYS A 192 2.99 9.60 -0.11
C LYS A 192 2.06 9.88 -1.29
N VAL A 193 1.17 10.85 -1.11
CA VAL A 193 0.03 11.16 -2.01
C VAL A 193 0.44 11.43 -3.46
N GLU A 194 1.57 12.11 -3.70
CA GLU A 194 2.09 12.39 -5.04
C GLU A 194 2.50 11.11 -5.78
N ARG A 195 3.26 10.24 -5.09
CA ARG A 195 3.64 8.93 -5.64
C ARG A 195 2.46 8.00 -5.79
N ALA A 196 1.47 8.09 -4.89
CA ALA A 196 0.23 7.35 -5.03
C ALA A 196 -0.53 7.76 -6.30
N LYS A 197 -0.50 9.05 -6.67
CA LYS A 197 -1.10 9.54 -7.92
C LYS A 197 -0.48 8.90 -9.16
N GLU A 198 0.85 8.94 -9.27
CA GLU A 198 1.58 8.35 -10.39
C GLU A 198 1.25 6.86 -10.58
N ILE A 199 1.20 6.12 -9.47
CA ILE A 199 0.88 4.69 -9.50
C ILE A 199 -0.61 4.44 -9.81
N LEU A 200 -1.52 5.32 -9.38
CA LEU A 200 -2.94 5.24 -9.75
C LEU A 200 -3.16 5.53 -11.23
N ASP A 201 -2.40 6.45 -11.82
CA ASP A 201 -2.42 6.72 -13.25
C ASP A 201 -1.91 5.49 -14.04
N GLU A 202 -0.86 4.82 -13.57
CA GLU A 202 -0.44 3.54 -14.15
C GLU A 202 -1.52 2.45 -13.99
N ALA A 203 -2.12 2.32 -12.80
CA ALA A 203 -3.18 1.35 -12.55
C ALA A 203 -4.39 1.57 -13.47
N TYR A 204 -4.70 2.83 -13.78
CA TYR A 204 -5.78 3.20 -14.69
C TYR A 204 -5.48 2.72 -16.11
N ALA A 205 -4.27 2.97 -16.62
CA ALA A 205 -3.85 2.49 -17.94
C ALA A 205 -3.91 0.95 -18.04
N VAL A 206 -3.53 0.23 -16.97
CA VAL A 206 -3.65 -1.23 -16.93
C VAL A 206 -5.12 -1.68 -16.89
N ALA A 207 -5.97 -1.02 -16.10
CA ALA A 207 -7.40 -1.32 -16.05
C ALA A 207 -8.09 -1.09 -17.41
N GLN A 208 -7.64 -0.07 -18.16
CA GLN A 208 -8.09 0.19 -19.53
C GLN A 208 -7.69 -0.96 -20.47
N ALA A 209 -6.45 -1.45 -20.36
CA ALA A 209 -5.99 -2.61 -21.13
C ALA A 209 -6.72 -3.92 -20.76
N LEU A 210 -7.27 -4.02 -19.55
CA LEU A 210 -8.13 -5.14 -19.11
C LEU A 210 -9.57 -5.04 -19.63
N ASN A 211 -9.98 -3.89 -20.17
CA ASN A 211 -11.33 -3.59 -20.63
C ASN A 211 -12.43 -3.88 -19.58
N SER A 212 -12.10 -3.71 -18.29
CA SER A 212 -13.03 -3.93 -17.18
C SER A 212 -13.56 -2.59 -16.67
N LYS A 213 -14.82 -2.28 -17.01
CA LYS A 213 -15.50 -1.05 -16.56
C LYS A 213 -15.53 -0.92 -15.04
N ALA A 214 -15.72 -2.02 -14.31
CA ALA A 214 -15.77 -2.02 -12.86
C ALA A 214 -14.41 -1.70 -12.21
N LEU A 215 -13.31 -2.16 -12.80
CA LEU A 215 -11.98 -1.81 -12.31
C LEU A 215 -11.61 -0.36 -12.65
N LEU A 216 -12.03 0.14 -13.82
CA LEU A 216 -11.86 1.55 -14.18
C LEU A 216 -12.56 2.48 -13.21
N THR A 217 -13.85 2.24 -12.93
CA THR A 217 -14.60 3.06 -11.97
C THR A 217 -14.01 2.99 -10.55
N PHE A 218 -13.51 1.83 -10.15
CA PHE A 218 -12.79 1.67 -8.89
C PHE A 218 -11.52 2.54 -8.84
N VAL A 219 -10.69 2.51 -9.87
CA VAL A 219 -9.45 3.31 -9.93
C VAL A 219 -9.76 4.80 -9.99
N ASP A 220 -10.76 5.23 -10.75
CA ASP A 220 -11.18 6.63 -10.83
C ASP A 220 -11.64 7.16 -9.47
N ASN A 221 -12.43 6.36 -8.73
CA ASN A 221 -12.81 6.71 -7.35
C ASN A 221 -11.57 6.87 -6.45
N CYS A 222 -10.56 6.02 -6.59
CA CYS A 222 -9.30 6.15 -5.85
C CYS A 222 -8.53 7.42 -6.24
N ARG A 223 -8.49 7.78 -7.53
CA ARG A 223 -7.84 9.01 -8.03
C ARG A 223 -8.52 10.25 -7.47
N HIS A 224 -9.86 10.31 -7.51
CA HIS A 224 -10.62 11.42 -6.95
C HIS A 224 -10.34 11.65 -5.45
N VAL A 225 -10.30 10.57 -4.66
CA VAL A 225 -9.97 10.67 -3.23
C VAL A 225 -8.52 11.13 -3.01
N ASN A 226 -7.58 10.60 -3.80
CA ASN A 226 -6.17 10.98 -3.70
C ASN A 226 -5.94 12.45 -4.09
N ASP A 227 -6.61 12.96 -5.12
CA ASP A 227 -6.54 14.37 -5.53
C ASP A 227 -7.14 15.31 -4.49
N ALA A 228 -8.22 14.89 -3.80
CA ALA A 228 -8.78 15.63 -2.67
C ALA A 228 -7.78 15.70 -1.51
N GLU A 229 -7.11 14.59 -1.17
CA GLU A 229 -6.05 14.55 -0.13
C GLU A 229 -4.85 15.43 -0.51
N LEU A 230 -4.44 15.41 -1.78
CA LEU A 230 -3.35 16.23 -2.30
C LEU A 230 -3.69 17.73 -2.20
N SER A 231 -4.93 18.10 -2.54
CA SER A 231 -5.42 19.47 -2.47
C SER A 231 -5.45 19.99 -1.03
N LEU A 232 -5.87 19.15 -0.07
CA LEU A 232 -5.83 19.48 1.36
C LEU A 232 -4.39 19.69 1.85
N LYS A 233 -3.45 18.81 1.46
CA LYS A 233 -2.05 18.93 1.85
C LYS A 233 -1.42 20.23 1.34
N LYS A 234 -1.70 20.62 0.10
CA LYS A 234 -1.26 21.90 -0.49
C LYS A 234 -1.83 23.10 0.25
N ARG A 235 -3.12 23.08 0.60
CA ARG A 235 -3.77 24.14 1.40
C ARG A 235 -3.12 24.27 2.78
N SER A 236 -2.89 23.16 3.48
CA SER A 236 -2.24 23.17 4.80
C SER A 236 -0.81 23.71 4.76
N GLN A 237 -0.01 23.33 3.76
CA GLN A 237 1.34 23.87 3.58
C GLN A 237 1.32 25.36 3.27
N SER A 238 0.37 25.83 2.44
CA SER A 238 0.19 27.25 2.17
C SER A 238 -0.16 28.04 3.44
N MET A 239 -1.10 27.54 4.27
CA MET A 239 -1.47 28.19 5.53
C MET A 239 -0.31 28.25 6.52
N GLU A 240 0.48 27.18 6.64
CA GLU A 240 1.69 27.13 7.48
C GLU A 240 2.74 28.16 7.01
N SER A 241 2.93 28.30 5.69
CA SER A 241 3.87 29.28 5.12
C SER A 241 3.42 30.73 5.39
N VAL A 242 2.11 31.01 5.32
CA VAL A 242 1.53 32.32 5.65
C VAL A 242 1.67 32.61 7.15
N ARG A 243 1.45 31.62 8.02
CA ARG A 243 1.62 31.76 9.47
C ARG A 243 3.07 32.06 9.85
N LYS A 244 4.04 31.35 9.24
CA LYS A 244 5.49 31.61 9.42
C LYS A 244 5.94 32.96 8.88
N ARG A 245 5.30 33.48 7.82
CA ARG A 245 5.56 34.85 7.33
C ARG A 245 5.01 35.89 8.29
N ARG A 246 3.79 35.71 8.81
CA ARG A 246 3.20 36.63 9.81
C ARG A 246 3.99 36.69 11.12
N SER A 247 4.53 35.56 11.60
CA SER A 247 5.36 35.55 12.82
C SER A 247 6.74 36.19 12.65
N LYS A 248 7.26 36.28 11.41
CA LYS A 248 8.52 37.00 11.14
C LYS A 248 8.32 38.52 11.06
N VAL A 249 7.17 38.97 10.55
CA VAL A 249 6.83 40.40 10.48
C VAL A 249 6.67 41.01 11.88
N SER A 250 6.27 40.22 12.88
CA SER A 250 6.16 40.67 14.28
C SER A 250 7.51 40.92 14.98
N LEU A 251 8.62 40.35 14.50
CA LEU A 251 9.94 40.51 15.11
C LEU A 251 10.73 41.70 14.53
N ASP A 252 10.40 42.15 13.31
CA ASP A 252 11.03 43.33 12.70
C ASP A 252 10.35 44.65 13.08
N SER A 253 9.09 44.61 13.54
CA SER A 253 8.38 45.80 14.02
C SER A 253 8.92 46.38 15.34
N ASP A 254 9.62 45.58 16.16
CA ASP A 254 10.22 46.05 17.42
C ASP A 254 11.61 46.68 17.24
N ARG A 255 12.27 46.48 16.09
CA ARG A 255 13.59 47.06 15.81
C ARG A 255 13.53 48.47 15.23
N ASN A 256 12.40 48.85 14.63
CA ASN A 256 12.27 50.16 13.97
C ASN A 256 11.67 51.24 14.88
N SER A 257 11.19 50.88 16.07
CA SER A 257 10.65 51.81 17.07
C SER A 257 11.70 52.40 18.02
N GLN A 258 12.94 51.88 18.04
CA GLN A 258 14.03 52.41 18.87
C GLN A 258 14.88 53.49 18.18
N ASN A 259 14.71 53.73 16.86
CA ASN A 259 15.57 54.64 16.11
C ASN A 259 14.98 56.05 15.92
N SER A 260 13.82 56.35 16.50
CA SER A 260 13.11 57.63 16.36
C SER A 260 13.11 58.52 17.62
N GLN A 261 13.91 58.19 18.65
CA GLN A 261 13.98 58.96 19.90
C GLN A 261 15.32 59.69 20.15
N HIS A 262 16.28 59.65 19.21
CA HIS A 262 17.58 60.30 19.39
C HIS A 262 17.83 61.40 18.36
N SER A 263 17.03 62.47 18.38
CA SER A 263 17.31 63.70 17.62
C SER A 263 16.47 64.85 18.16
N ILE A 264 16.83 65.42 19.31
CA ILE A 264 16.61 66.82 19.73
C ILE A 264 17.44 66.99 21.02
N ASP A 265 18.04 68.18 21.17
CA ASP A 265 18.86 68.67 22.28
C ASP A 265 20.38 68.48 22.20
N THR A 266 21.04 69.34 21.43
CA THR A 266 22.34 69.92 21.84
C THR A 266 22.52 71.32 21.24
N VAL A 267 22.06 72.36 21.94
CA VAL A 267 22.45 73.76 21.67
C VAL A 267 22.77 74.47 22.99
N GLY A 268 24.05 74.79 23.16
CA GLY A 268 24.50 76.08 23.70
C GLY A 268 24.74 76.20 25.21
N SER A 269 26.01 76.23 25.61
CA SER A 269 26.53 77.23 26.57
C SER A 269 28.06 77.17 26.73
N GLY A 270 28.75 78.29 26.46
CA GLY A 270 30.16 78.56 26.74
C GLY A 270 30.76 79.40 25.59
N GLN A 271 31.31 80.60 25.74
CA GLN A 271 31.96 81.25 26.88
C GLN A 271 31.94 82.78 26.74
N GLU A 272 32.03 83.45 27.90
CA GLU A 272 32.52 84.82 28.15
C GLU A 272 33.83 85.09 27.34
N ILE A 273 34.18 86.27 26.82
CA ILE A 273 34.11 87.67 27.25
C ILE A 273 34.00 88.55 25.99
#